data_AF-A0A961Q5J8-F1
#
_entry.id   AF-A0A961Q5J8-F1
#
_cell.length_a   1.000
_cell.length_b   1.000
_cell.length_c   1.000
_cell.angle_alpha   90.00
_cell.angle_beta   90.00
_cell.angle_gamma   90.00
#
_symmetry.space_group_name_H-M   'P 1'
#
loop_
_entity.id
_entity.type
_entity.pdbx_description
1 polymer ?
#
loop_
_entity_poly.entity_id
_entity_poly.type
_entity_poly.pdbx_seq_one_letter_code
_entity_poly.pdbx_strand_id
1 'polypeptide(L)'
;MSKSHSLQPGDHLYLIDGSGYIFRAYHALPPLTRKSDGLPVGAVQGFCNMLWKLLKETNAGHKPTHLAAIFDKSSKTFRNDIFPAYKAHRPEPPADLRPQFGLIKQATRAFNVPAIEQDNYEADDLIATYARQAVEAGATCRIVSSDKDLMQLIRPGVALYDTMKDREVGEAEVQEKFGVTPDKVIDVQSLAGDSVDNVPGVPGIGVKTAAQLLAEYGDLETLLQRASEIKQQKRRENLIQFAEQARISKRLVTLDDHVPVEHDVGSFAVDSPRAAQLIGFLKALEFSSFTKKVAGELDADAGSIEPIPVTISHWPPEGGGEAAPSVSQAQRQPERTEGKGSAPAVPSADTPSAVESERAARAEATLRTVPFHHADYETVSDAESLERWIATALGQGYLAVDTETTSLDSMRADLVGVSMATAPGKACYIPLGHKGDGGGLFGSDLAEGQIDRDKALRLLQPLLEDAGVLKIGQNIKYDLEVLTRHGVKVTPIDDTMLISYVLESGDVGHGMDELSQRHLDHKPIAFKDVAGSGKSAVTFDRVPIDRAMRYAAEDADVT
;
A
#
# COMPACT_ATOMS: atom_id res chain seq x y z
N MET A 1 -0.62 -17.95 30.71
CA MET A 1 -2.07 -18.15 30.49
C MET A 1 -2.66 -16.75 30.35
N SER A 2 -3.18 -16.41 29.17
CA SER A 2 -3.84 -15.11 28.97
C SER A 2 -5.03 -15.01 29.92
N LYS A 3 -5.29 -13.84 30.49
CA LYS A 3 -6.47 -13.61 31.32
C LYS A 3 -7.68 -13.68 30.39
N SER A 4 -8.52 -14.70 30.54
CA SER A 4 -9.81 -14.76 29.85
C SER A 4 -10.66 -13.61 30.36
N HIS A 5 -10.98 -12.65 29.50
CA HIS A 5 -11.86 -11.54 29.82
C HIS A 5 -13.07 -11.64 28.92
N SER A 6 -14.24 -11.98 29.46
CA SER A 6 -15.47 -12.01 28.67
C SER A 6 -15.71 -10.66 28.00
N LEU A 7 -16.25 -10.66 26.78
CA LEU A 7 -16.67 -9.45 26.10
C LEU A 7 -17.83 -8.76 26.85
N GLN A 8 -17.78 -7.43 26.98
CA GLN A 8 -18.77 -6.64 27.71
C GLN A 8 -19.26 -5.43 26.87
N PRO A 9 -20.39 -4.80 27.25
CA PRO A 9 -20.82 -3.57 26.61
C PRO A 9 -19.76 -2.47 26.67
N GLY A 10 -19.45 -1.87 25.52
CA GLY A 10 -18.39 -0.87 25.38
C GLY A 10 -17.01 -1.44 25.03
N ASP A 11 -16.85 -2.77 24.96
CA ASP A 11 -15.64 -3.38 24.41
C ASP A 11 -15.59 -3.22 22.88
N HIS A 12 -14.37 -3.30 22.36
CA HIS A 12 -14.05 -3.24 20.93
C HIS A 12 -13.29 -4.50 20.52
N LEU A 13 -13.94 -5.36 19.75
CA LEU A 13 -13.36 -6.55 19.14
C LEU A 13 -12.83 -6.21 17.75
N TYR A 14 -11.59 -6.60 17.48
CA TYR A 14 -10.99 -6.52 16.16
C TYR A 14 -10.72 -7.93 15.64
N LEU A 15 -11.17 -8.20 14.42
CA LEU A 15 -10.96 -9.49 13.76
C LEU A 15 -10.19 -9.25 12.47
N ILE A 16 -8.97 -9.76 12.38
CA ILE A 16 -8.17 -9.70 11.17
C ILE A 16 -8.51 -10.92 10.32
N ASP A 17 -8.93 -10.69 9.07
CA ASP A 17 -8.94 -11.73 8.04
C ASP A 17 -7.49 -12.04 7.67
N GLY A 18 -6.90 -12.98 8.39
CA GLY A 18 -5.49 -13.34 8.29
C GLY A 18 -5.15 -13.92 6.92
N SER A 19 -6.03 -14.72 6.33
CA SER A 19 -5.82 -15.28 4.99
C SER A 19 -5.74 -14.19 3.93
N GLY A 20 -6.71 -13.27 3.89
CA GLY A 20 -6.68 -12.11 3.00
C GLY A 20 -5.48 -11.21 3.28
N TYR A 21 -5.13 -11.00 4.56
CA TYR A 21 -3.99 -10.18 4.98
C TYR A 21 -2.64 -10.69 4.43
N ILE A 22 -2.45 -12.01 4.37
CA ILE A 22 -1.21 -12.62 3.85
C ILE A 22 -0.95 -12.22 2.41
N PHE A 23 -1.96 -12.35 1.53
CA PHE A 23 -1.80 -12.01 0.12
C PHE A 23 -1.58 -10.51 -0.07
N ARG A 24 -2.22 -9.68 0.75
CA ARG A 24 -1.98 -8.23 0.75
C ARG A 24 -0.54 -7.89 1.14
N ALA A 25 -0.02 -8.51 2.21
CA ALA A 25 1.37 -8.33 2.63
C ALA A 25 2.37 -8.80 1.56
N TYR A 26 2.07 -9.93 0.89
CA TYR A 26 2.88 -10.48 -0.18
C TYR A 26 2.99 -9.54 -1.40
N HIS A 27 1.88 -8.88 -1.79
CA HIS A 27 1.88 -7.95 -2.91
C HIS A 27 2.35 -6.53 -2.56
N ALA A 28 2.42 -6.18 -1.27
CA ALA A 28 2.79 -4.84 -0.82
C ALA A 28 4.30 -4.58 -0.80
N LEU A 29 5.13 -5.63 -0.65
CA LEU A 29 6.59 -5.51 -0.56
C LEU A 29 7.27 -6.22 -1.73
N PRO A 30 8.46 -5.77 -2.16
CA PRO A 30 9.27 -6.52 -3.12
C PRO A 30 9.66 -7.89 -2.53
N PRO A 31 10.05 -8.87 -3.37
CA PRO A 31 10.55 -10.15 -2.86
C PRO A 31 11.78 -9.96 -1.96
N LEU A 32 11.62 -10.27 -0.67
CA LEU A 32 12.70 -10.22 0.33
C LEU A 32 13.07 -11.63 0.76
N THR A 33 14.37 -11.85 0.97
CA THR A 33 14.92 -13.13 1.41
C THR A 33 15.79 -12.95 2.66
N ARG A 34 15.79 -13.96 3.52
CA ARG A 34 16.67 -14.07 4.68
C ARG A 34 18.10 -14.30 4.22
N LYS A 35 19.08 -13.63 4.83
CA LYS A 35 20.46 -13.62 4.32
C LYS A 35 21.20 -14.94 4.57
N SER A 36 20.86 -15.65 5.64
CA SER A 36 21.54 -16.91 6.01
C SER A 36 21.25 -18.07 5.07
N ASP A 37 20.03 -18.18 4.53
CA ASP A 37 19.60 -19.38 3.80
C ASP A 37 18.69 -19.11 2.59
N GLY A 38 18.46 -17.84 2.25
CA GLY A 38 17.66 -17.44 1.09
C GLY A 38 16.15 -17.63 1.26
N LEU A 39 15.66 -17.95 2.45
CA LEU A 39 14.24 -18.13 2.74
C LEU A 39 13.45 -16.87 2.35
N PRO A 40 12.39 -16.96 1.52
CA PRO A 40 11.49 -15.84 1.28
C PRO A 40 10.79 -15.41 2.57
N VAL A 41 10.85 -14.11 2.88
CA VAL A 41 10.34 -13.54 4.13
C VAL A 41 9.55 -12.24 3.94
N GLY A 42 9.37 -11.80 2.69
CA GLY A 42 8.71 -10.53 2.37
C GLY A 42 7.27 -10.43 2.89
N ALA A 43 6.46 -11.48 2.73
CA ALA A 43 5.09 -11.50 3.24
C ALA A 43 5.05 -11.53 4.77
N VAL A 44 5.98 -12.24 5.41
CA VAL A 44 6.10 -12.25 6.89
C VAL A 44 6.45 -10.85 7.41
N GLN A 45 7.40 -10.17 6.77
CA GLN A 45 7.81 -8.82 7.14
C GLN A 45 6.67 -7.82 6.94
N GLY A 46 5.98 -7.87 5.79
CA GLY A 46 4.81 -7.03 5.52
C GLY A 46 3.71 -7.24 6.55
N PHE A 47 3.39 -8.51 6.87
CA PHE A 47 2.41 -8.86 7.88
C PHE A 47 2.80 -8.32 9.27
N CYS A 48 4.07 -8.47 9.68
CA CYS A 48 4.57 -7.94 10.95
C CYS A 48 4.43 -6.42 11.03
N ASN A 49 4.78 -5.69 9.96
CA ASN A 49 4.65 -4.23 9.90
C ASN A 49 3.19 -3.80 10.03
N MET A 50 2.31 -4.44 9.26
CA MET A 50 0.88 -4.15 9.27
C MET A 50 0.24 -4.45 10.65
N LEU A 51 0.60 -5.57 11.28
CA LEU A 51 0.11 -5.92 12.61
C LEU A 51 0.65 -4.97 13.70
N TRP A 52 1.91 -4.57 13.61
CA TRP A 52 2.48 -3.56 14.52
C TRP A 52 1.76 -2.23 14.40
N LYS A 53 1.55 -1.77 13.16
CA LYS A 53 0.78 -0.57 12.84
C LYS A 53 -0.61 -0.63 13.47
N LEU A 54 -1.36 -1.72 13.25
CA LEU A 54 -2.71 -1.90 13.81
C LEU A 54 -2.74 -1.86 15.34
N LEU A 55 -1.75 -2.46 16.01
CA LEU A 55 -1.64 -2.46 17.47
C LEU A 55 -1.25 -1.09 18.06
N LYS A 56 -0.62 -0.21 17.25
CA LYS A 56 -0.09 1.09 17.68
C LYS A 56 -1.00 2.25 17.30
N GLU A 57 -1.48 2.28 16.06
CA GLU A 57 -2.17 3.40 15.44
C GLU A 57 -3.69 3.37 15.66
N THR A 58 -4.16 3.01 16.85
CA THR A 58 -5.61 3.06 17.11
C THR A 58 -6.12 4.50 17.34
N ASN A 59 -5.93 5.35 16.33
CA ASN A 59 -6.33 6.76 16.27
C ASN A 59 -7.74 6.98 15.68
N ALA A 60 -8.55 5.93 15.51
CA ALA A 60 -9.95 6.03 15.06
C ALA A 60 -10.94 5.69 16.19
N GLY A 61 -10.84 6.42 17.30
CA GLY A 61 -11.87 6.50 18.35
C GLY A 61 -11.81 5.46 19.46
N HIS A 62 -11.34 4.22 19.22
CA HIS A 62 -11.27 3.19 20.26
C HIS A 62 -10.14 2.18 20.05
N LYS A 63 -9.31 1.95 21.08
CA LYS A 63 -8.27 0.92 21.11
C LYS A 63 -8.91 -0.49 21.16
N PRO A 64 -8.41 -1.52 20.43
CA PRO A 64 -8.96 -2.87 20.58
C PRO A 64 -8.80 -3.36 22.02
N THR A 65 -9.91 -3.79 22.60
CA THR A 65 -9.91 -4.53 23.87
C THR A 65 -9.66 -6.01 23.62
N HIS A 66 -10.13 -6.51 22.47
CA HIS A 66 -9.99 -7.88 22.01
C HIS A 66 -9.52 -7.87 20.56
N LEU A 67 -8.58 -8.75 20.21
CA LEU A 67 -8.01 -8.86 18.88
C LEU A 67 -7.70 -10.33 18.57
N ALA A 68 -8.08 -10.80 17.39
CA ALA A 68 -7.64 -12.10 16.87
C ALA A 68 -7.38 -12.02 15.37
N ALA A 69 -6.44 -12.82 14.88
CA ALA A 69 -6.28 -13.07 13.46
C ALA A 69 -6.84 -14.44 13.10
N ILE A 70 -7.74 -14.47 12.13
CA ILE A 70 -8.50 -15.64 11.72
C ILE A 70 -7.94 -16.14 10.39
N PHE A 71 -7.58 -17.41 10.30
CA PHE A 71 -6.95 -18.02 9.14
C PHE A 71 -7.77 -19.20 8.64
N ASP A 72 -7.69 -19.45 7.33
CA ASP A 72 -8.17 -20.71 6.77
C ASP A 72 -7.26 -21.85 7.17
N LYS A 73 -7.89 -22.99 7.51
CA LYS A 73 -7.19 -24.21 7.90
C LYS A 73 -7.06 -25.21 6.76
N SER A 74 -8.12 -25.36 5.95
CA SER A 74 -8.27 -26.38 4.93
C SER A 74 -8.74 -25.78 3.61
N SER A 75 -8.28 -26.34 2.49
CA SER A 75 -8.78 -26.00 1.15
C SER A 75 -10.16 -26.60 0.86
N LYS A 76 -10.64 -27.52 1.71
CA LYS A 76 -11.99 -28.08 1.66
C LYS A 76 -12.80 -27.69 2.89
N THR A 77 -14.00 -27.22 2.64
CA THR A 77 -14.99 -26.80 3.64
C THR A 77 -16.36 -27.39 3.31
N PHE A 78 -17.35 -27.16 4.17
CA PHE A 78 -18.73 -27.59 3.93
C PHE A 78 -19.30 -27.06 2.60
N ARG A 79 -18.76 -25.95 2.05
CA ARG A 79 -19.16 -25.41 0.75
C ARG A 79 -18.84 -26.36 -0.40
N ASN A 80 -17.79 -27.17 -0.29
CA ASN A 80 -17.44 -28.15 -1.32
C ASN A 80 -18.45 -29.31 -1.40
N ASP A 81 -19.16 -29.62 -0.31
CA ASP A 81 -20.26 -30.60 -0.33
C ASP A 81 -21.51 -30.02 -1.01
N ILE A 82 -21.67 -28.69 -0.99
CA ILE A 82 -22.75 -27.98 -1.69
C ILE A 82 -22.45 -27.91 -3.19
N PHE A 83 -21.23 -27.53 -3.55
CA PHE A 83 -20.80 -27.37 -4.93
C PHE A 83 -19.33 -27.78 -5.09
N PRO A 84 -19.05 -28.97 -5.62
CA PRO A 84 -17.68 -29.50 -5.71
C PRO A 84 -16.68 -28.62 -6.48
N ALA A 85 -17.17 -27.78 -7.40
CA ALA A 85 -16.32 -26.90 -8.18
C ALA A 85 -16.01 -25.56 -7.48
N TYR A 86 -16.57 -25.29 -6.29
CA TYR A 86 -16.30 -24.09 -5.51
C TYR A 86 -14.79 -23.96 -5.20
N LYS A 87 -14.21 -22.80 -5.51
CA LYS A 87 -12.76 -22.49 -5.42
C LYS A 87 -11.81 -23.46 -6.14
N ALA A 88 -12.33 -24.40 -6.94
CA ALA A 88 -11.54 -25.51 -7.51
C ALA A 88 -10.51 -25.07 -8.57
N HIS A 89 -10.66 -23.87 -9.13
CA HIS A 89 -9.74 -23.31 -10.13
C HIS A 89 -8.82 -22.23 -9.56
N ARG A 90 -8.87 -21.97 -8.24
CA ARG A 90 -7.93 -21.03 -7.62
C ARG A 90 -6.51 -21.56 -7.83
N PRO A 91 -5.59 -20.74 -8.37
CA PRO A 91 -4.21 -21.17 -8.54
C PRO A 91 -3.61 -21.49 -7.18
N GLU A 92 -2.75 -22.48 -7.17
CA GLU A 92 -1.94 -22.77 -6.00
C GLU A 92 -1.10 -21.55 -5.60
N PRO A 93 -0.87 -21.31 -4.29
CA PRO A 93 -0.03 -20.20 -3.85
C PRO A 93 1.37 -20.25 -4.48
N PRO A 94 1.97 -19.08 -4.80
CA PRO A 94 3.34 -18.96 -5.30
C PRO A 94 4.34 -19.74 -4.43
N ALA A 95 5.34 -20.36 -5.07
CA ALA A 95 6.28 -21.25 -4.38
C ALA A 95 7.07 -20.56 -3.26
N ASP A 96 7.34 -19.26 -3.42
CA ASP A 96 8.00 -18.39 -2.46
C ASP A 96 7.05 -17.91 -1.34
N LEU A 97 5.73 -17.89 -1.56
CA LEU A 97 4.75 -17.58 -0.51
C LEU A 97 4.45 -18.79 0.38
N ARG A 98 4.45 -20.01 -0.17
CA ARG A 98 4.16 -21.26 0.55
C ARG A 98 4.89 -21.43 1.90
N PRO A 99 6.22 -21.23 2.00
CA PRO A 99 6.91 -21.40 3.29
C PRO A 99 6.56 -20.31 4.32
N GLN A 100 5.97 -19.19 3.88
CA GLN A 100 5.67 -18.05 4.74
C GLN A 100 4.35 -18.19 5.50
N PHE A 101 3.38 -19.01 5.06
CA PHE A 101 2.10 -19.21 5.77
C PHE A 101 2.29 -19.65 7.23
N GLY A 102 3.14 -20.65 7.45
CA GLY A 102 3.44 -21.15 8.80
C GLY A 102 4.19 -20.13 9.66
N LEU A 103 5.04 -19.31 9.04
CA LEU A 103 5.78 -18.24 9.70
C LEU A 103 4.86 -17.08 10.10
N ILE A 104 3.87 -16.74 9.29
CA ILE A 104 2.90 -15.69 9.60
C ILE A 104 2.06 -16.08 10.82
N LYS A 105 1.60 -17.32 10.90
CA LYS A 105 0.89 -17.82 12.10
C LYS A 105 1.79 -17.78 13.35
N GLN A 106 3.08 -18.07 13.20
CA GLN A 106 4.07 -17.92 14.29
C GLN A 106 4.29 -16.45 14.66
N ALA A 107 4.33 -15.55 13.67
CA ALA A 107 4.45 -14.12 13.88
C ALA A 107 3.26 -13.58 14.67
N THR A 108 2.01 -13.93 14.29
CA THR A 108 0.81 -13.56 15.03
C THR A 108 0.92 -13.93 16.51
N ARG A 109 1.37 -15.16 16.81
CA ARG A 109 1.58 -15.63 18.18
C ARG A 109 2.72 -14.90 18.89
N ALA A 110 3.80 -14.56 18.19
CA ALA A 110 4.92 -13.79 18.75
C ALA A 110 4.51 -12.35 19.13
N PHE A 111 3.56 -11.78 18.40
CA PHE A 111 2.89 -10.52 18.74
C PHE A 111 1.87 -10.67 19.88
N ASN A 112 1.74 -11.86 20.47
CA ASN A 112 0.77 -12.20 21.51
C ASN A 112 -0.69 -12.03 21.04
N VAL A 113 -0.92 -12.19 19.74
CA VAL A 113 -2.26 -12.20 19.14
C VAL A 113 -2.69 -13.65 18.91
N PRO A 114 -3.92 -14.04 19.28
CA PRO A 114 -4.47 -15.35 18.94
C PRO A 114 -4.54 -15.55 17.41
N ALA A 115 -3.98 -16.66 16.95
CA ALA A 115 -4.11 -17.14 15.58
C ALA A 115 -5.15 -18.26 15.56
N ILE A 116 -6.35 -17.97 15.07
CA ILE A 116 -7.52 -18.85 15.13
C ILE A 116 -7.76 -19.46 13.76
N GLU A 117 -8.02 -20.77 13.74
CA GLU A 117 -8.33 -21.53 12.54
C GLU A 117 -9.15 -22.76 12.95
N GLN A 118 -10.11 -23.18 12.13
CA GLN A 118 -10.97 -24.33 12.45
C GLN A 118 -11.21 -25.18 11.20
N ASP A 119 -11.29 -26.50 11.36
CA ASP A 119 -11.55 -27.39 10.23
C ASP A 119 -12.99 -27.21 9.73
N ASN A 120 -13.21 -27.53 8.44
CA ASN A 120 -14.51 -27.52 7.77
C ASN A 120 -15.16 -26.14 7.53
N TYR A 121 -14.66 -25.06 8.14
CA TYR A 121 -15.16 -23.69 7.99
C TYR A 121 -14.09 -22.77 7.41
N GLU A 122 -14.53 -21.70 6.75
CA GLU A 122 -13.62 -20.65 6.26
C GLU A 122 -13.38 -19.60 7.34
N ALA A 123 -12.31 -18.82 7.18
CA ALA A 123 -12.02 -17.70 8.09
C ALA A 123 -13.22 -16.73 8.17
N ASP A 124 -13.91 -16.51 7.05
CA ASP A 124 -15.06 -15.60 6.97
C ASP A 124 -16.26 -16.06 7.80
N ASP A 125 -16.49 -17.37 7.94
CA ASP A 125 -17.56 -17.92 8.78
C ASP A 125 -17.25 -17.73 10.27
N LEU A 126 -15.99 -17.95 10.65
CA LEU A 126 -15.53 -17.67 12.01
C LEU A 126 -15.64 -16.18 12.32
N ILE A 127 -15.26 -15.30 11.39
CA ILE A 127 -15.42 -13.84 11.52
C ILE A 127 -16.89 -13.47 11.68
N ALA A 128 -17.79 -14.01 10.85
CA ALA A 128 -19.22 -13.78 10.96
C ALA A 128 -19.77 -14.19 12.33
N THR A 129 -19.34 -15.35 12.83
CA THR A 129 -19.74 -15.88 14.13
C THR A 129 -19.26 -14.99 15.28
N TYR A 130 -17.99 -14.60 15.31
CA TYR A 130 -17.46 -13.72 16.36
C TYR A 130 -18.03 -12.30 16.28
N ALA A 131 -18.29 -11.77 15.08
CA ALA A 131 -18.92 -10.48 14.90
C ALA A 131 -20.36 -10.47 15.44
N ARG A 132 -21.12 -11.55 15.25
CA ARG A 132 -22.44 -11.74 15.89
C ARG A 132 -22.32 -11.79 17.41
N GLN A 133 -21.44 -12.64 17.95
CA GLN A 133 -21.21 -12.76 19.39
C GLN A 133 -20.83 -11.42 20.03
N ALA A 134 -20.05 -10.59 19.31
CA ALA A 134 -19.67 -9.27 19.79
C ALA A 134 -20.86 -8.33 19.97
N VAL A 135 -21.71 -8.24 18.95
CA VAL A 135 -22.92 -7.41 18.99
C VAL A 135 -23.89 -7.90 20.07
N GLU A 136 -24.06 -9.21 20.22
CA GLU A 136 -24.93 -9.80 21.26
C GLU A 136 -24.45 -9.48 22.68
N ALA A 137 -23.14 -9.37 22.89
CA ALA A 137 -22.56 -8.93 24.16
C ALA A 137 -22.61 -7.40 24.37
N GLY A 138 -23.14 -6.63 23.40
CA GLY A 138 -23.19 -5.17 23.45
C GLY A 138 -21.86 -4.48 23.11
N ALA A 139 -20.88 -5.23 22.59
CA ALA A 139 -19.60 -4.71 22.12
C ALA A 139 -19.69 -4.29 20.64
N THR A 140 -18.64 -3.63 20.16
CA THR A 140 -18.47 -3.34 18.73
C THR A 140 -17.45 -4.28 18.10
N CYS A 141 -17.59 -4.54 16.80
CA CYS A 141 -16.69 -5.38 16.03
C CYS A 141 -16.16 -4.61 14.81
N ARG A 142 -14.83 -4.54 14.68
CA ARG A 142 -14.15 -4.01 13.50
C ARG A 142 -13.43 -5.14 12.77
N ILE A 143 -13.85 -5.41 11.55
CA ILE A 143 -13.28 -6.48 10.71
C ILE A 143 -12.19 -5.87 9.83
N VAL A 144 -10.95 -6.27 10.03
CA VAL A 144 -9.80 -5.81 9.26
C VAL A 144 -9.67 -6.67 8.00
N SER A 145 -10.32 -6.24 6.92
CA SER A 145 -10.27 -6.89 5.60
C SER A 145 -10.64 -5.90 4.49
N SER A 146 -10.35 -6.29 3.24
CA SER A 146 -10.87 -5.66 2.02
C SER A 146 -11.81 -6.59 1.24
N ASP A 147 -12.09 -7.78 1.78
CA ASP A 147 -12.96 -8.74 1.11
C ASP A 147 -14.38 -8.17 1.00
N LYS A 148 -14.93 -8.28 -0.22
CA LYS A 148 -16.28 -7.82 -0.52
C LYS A 148 -17.33 -8.72 0.13
N ASP A 149 -17.02 -9.98 0.40
CA ASP A 149 -17.98 -10.96 0.92
C ASP A 149 -18.32 -10.65 2.38
N LEU A 150 -17.35 -10.15 3.14
CA LEU A 150 -17.53 -9.68 4.52
C LEU A 150 -18.41 -8.42 4.61
N MET A 151 -18.66 -7.71 3.50
CA MET A 151 -19.56 -6.54 3.49
C MET A 151 -21.00 -6.91 3.83
N GLN A 152 -21.40 -8.18 3.71
CA GLN A 152 -22.71 -8.68 4.17
C GLN A 152 -22.88 -8.63 5.70
N LEU A 153 -21.79 -8.48 6.45
CA LEU A 153 -21.79 -8.42 7.92
C LEU A 153 -21.97 -6.99 8.46
N ILE A 154 -21.88 -5.97 7.60
CA ILE A 154 -21.99 -4.55 7.99
C ILE A 154 -23.39 -4.27 8.53
N ARG A 155 -23.45 -3.74 9.75
CA ARG A 155 -24.68 -3.38 10.48
C ARG A 155 -24.30 -2.50 11.67
N PRO A 156 -25.26 -1.90 12.41
CA PRO A 156 -24.93 -1.18 13.64
C PRO A 156 -24.07 -2.03 14.60
N GLY A 157 -22.89 -1.51 14.96
CA GLY A 157 -21.91 -2.20 15.79
C GLY A 157 -20.88 -3.06 15.04
N VAL A 158 -21.01 -3.27 13.73
CA VAL A 158 -20.04 -4.00 12.90
C VAL A 158 -19.63 -3.16 11.69
N ALA A 159 -18.33 -2.90 11.56
CA ALA A 159 -17.75 -2.18 10.43
C ALA A 159 -16.54 -2.91 9.85
N LEU A 160 -16.27 -2.69 8.57
CA LEU A 160 -15.02 -3.13 7.94
C LEU A 160 -13.99 -2.00 7.98
N TYR A 161 -12.71 -2.36 8.10
CA TYR A 161 -11.61 -1.41 8.09
C TYR A 161 -10.49 -1.89 7.17
N ASP A 162 -10.16 -1.08 6.18
CA ASP A 162 -9.08 -1.31 5.24
C ASP A 162 -7.81 -0.60 5.74
N THR A 163 -6.87 -1.35 6.32
CA THR A 163 -5.61 -0.80 6.88
C THR A 163 -4.64 -0.25 5.82
N MET A 164 -4.80 -0.59 4.54
CA MET A 164 -3.92 -0.05 3.49
C MET A 164 -4.42 1.30 2.97
N LYS A 165 -5.75 1.48 2.93
CA LYS A 165 -6.38 2.75 2.52
C LYS A 165 -6.68 3.66 3.70
N ASP A 166 -6.44 3.18 4.91
CA ASP A 166 -6.80 3.81 6.17
C ASP A 166 -8.25 4.34 6.17
N ARG A 167 -9.19 3.45 5.83
CA ARG A 167 -10.60 3.81 5.61
C ARG A 167 -11.55 2.79 6.22
N GLU A 168 -12.58 3.29 6.89
CA GLU A 168 -13.76 2.50 7.28
C GLU A 168 -14.72 2.29 6.10
N VAL A 169 -15.28 1.09 6.05
CA VAL A 169 -16.24 0.65 5.05
C VAL A 169 -17.56 0.36 5.77
N GLY A 170 -18.57 1.17 5.48
CA GLY A 170 -19.92 1.07 6.04
C GLY A 170 -20.97 0.90 4.94
N GLU A 171 -22.23 1.20 5.27
CA GLU A 171 -23.38 1.02 4.38
C GLU A 171 -23.25 1.81 3.07
N ALA A 172 -22.68 3.02 3.11
CA ALA A 172 -22.49 3.86 1.94
C ALA A 172 -21.58 3.21 0.90
N GLU A 173 -20.48 2.60 1.35
CA GLU A 173 -19.56 1.85 0.51
C GLU A 173 -20.19 0.58 -0.07
N VAL A 174 -21.06 -0.09 0.70
CA VAL A 174 -21.84 -1.22 0.19
C VAL A 174 -22.77 -0.77 -0.91
N GLN A 175 -23.48 0.34 -0.72
CA GLN A 175 -24.39 0.92 -1.71
C GLN A 175 -23.63 1.34 -2.98
N GLU A 176 -22.45 1.93 -2.85
CA GLU A 176 -21.59 2.29 -3.99
C GLU A 176 -21.17 1.04 -4.79
N LYS A 177 -20.74 -0.01 -4.10
CA LYS A 177 -20.17 -1.21 -4.73
C LYS A 177 -21.23 -2.15 -5.31
N PHE A 178 -22.32 -2.38 -4.57
CA PHE A 178 -23.34 -3.36 -4.90
C PHE A 178 -24.66 -2.75 -5.37
N GLY A 179 -24.89 -1.45 -5.16
CA GLY A 179 -26.16 -0.80 -5.49
C GLY A 179 -27.28 -1.13 -4.50
N VAL A 180 -26.98 -1.77 -3.38
CA VAL A 180 -27.92 -2.19 -2.33
C VAL A 180 -27.32 -2.03 -0.94
N THR A 181 -28.15 -2.18 0.09
CA THR A 181 -27.75 -2.24 1.50
C THR A 181 -27.13 -3.60 1.88
N PRO A 182 -26.37 -3.71 2.99
CA PRO A 182 -25.70 -4.95 3.42
C PRO A 182 -26.60 -6.20 3.46
N ASP A 183 -27.85 -6.06 3.90
CA ASP A 183 -28.83 -7.14 4.00
C ASP A 183 -29.20 -7.78 2.65
N LYS A 184 -28.87 -7.13 1.54
CA LYS A 184 -29.11 -7.61 0.18
C LYS A 184 -27.86 -8.03 -0.58
N VAL A 185 -26.68 -7.93 0.03
CA VAL A 185 -25.42 -8.33 -0.61
C VAL A 185 -25.46 -9.80 -1.02
N ILE A 186 -25.93 -10.69 -0.13
CA ILE A 186 -26.09 -12.13 -0.41
C ILE A 186 -26.94 -12.37 -1.67
N ASP A 187 -28.10 -11.71 -1.76
CA ASP A 187 -29.00 -11.87 -2.90
C ASP A 187 -28.37 -11.34 -4.19
N VAL A 188 -27.67 -10.19 -4.14
CA VAL A 188 -26.95 -9.65 -5.30
C VAL A 188 -25.87 -10.63 -5.77
N GLN A 189 -25.06 -11.15 -4.86
CA GLN A 189 -23.97 -12.07 -5.20
C GLN A 189 -24.50 -13.42 -5.71
N SER A 190 -25.63 -13.89 -5.18
CA SER A 190 -26.28 -15.12 -5.64
C SER A 190 -26.75 -15.04 -7.10
N LEU A 191 -27.10 -13.84 -7.57
CA LEU A 191 -27.53 -13.57 -8.94
C LEU A 191 -26.33 -13.27 -9.85
N ALA A 192 -25.37 -12.48 -9.35
CA ALA A 192 -24.21 -12.05 -10.14
C ALA A 192 -23.17 -13.16 -10.33
N GLY A 193 -23.07 -14.07 -9.36
CA GLY A 193 -21.99 -15.02 -9.25
C GLY A 193 -20.65 -14.36 -8.89
N ASP A 194 -19.64 -15.19 -8.77
CA ASP A 194 -18.25 -14.79 -8.58
C ASP A 194 -17.33 -15.75 -9.33
N SER A 195 -16.68 -15.24 -10.36
CA SER A 195 -15.72 -16.04 -11.12
C SER A 195 -14.50 -16.43 -10.31
N VAL A 196 -14.06 -15.65 -9.33
CA VAL A 196 -12.86 -15.94 -8.53
C VAL A 196 -13.04 -17.21 -7.69
N ASP A 197 -14.26 -17.38 -7.16
CA ASP A 197 -14.61 -18.50 -6.27
C ASP A 197 -15.43 -19.59 -6.95
N ASN A 198 -15.62 -19.44 -8.26
CA ASN A 198 -16.47 -20.32 -9.05
C ASN A 198 -17.91 -20.37 -8.53
N VAL A 199 -18.42 -19.26 -8.02
CA VAL A 199 -19.83 -19.10 -7.67
C VAL A 199 -20.59 -18.83 -8.97
N PRO A 200 -21.54 -19.69 -9.37
CA PRO A 200 -21.98 -19.73 -10.76
C PRO A 200 -22.96 -18.60 -11.14
N GLY A 201 -23.78 -18.10 -10.21
CA GLY A 201 -24.73 -17.01 -10.46
C GLY A 201 -25.80 -17.32 -11.51
N VAL A 202 -26.41 -16.30 -12.09
CA VAL A 202 -27.33 -16.41 -13.24
C VAL A 202 -26.69 -15.78 -14.47
N PRO A 203 -26.51 -16.53 -15.57
CA PRO A 203 -25.87 -16.01 -16.77
C PRO A 203 -26.48 -14.70 -17.27
N GLY A 204 -25.65 -13.70 -17.55
CA GLY A 204 -26.08 -12.40 -18.08
C GLY A 204 -26.71 -11.47 -17.05
N ILE A 205 -26.66 -11.80 -15.76
CA ILE A 205 -27.02 -10.91 -14.66
C ILE A 205 -25.73 -10.55 -13.93
N GLY A 206 -25.33 -9.28 -14.00
CA GLY A 206 -24.23 -8.74 -13.18
C GLY A 206 -24.76 -7.94 -11.99
N VAL A 207 -23.86 -7.51 -11.10
CA VAL A 207 -24.17 -6.77 -9.85
C VAL A 207 -25.21 -5.66 -10.05
N LYS A 208 -25.01 -4.77 -11.04
CA LYS A 208 -25.94 -3.67 -11.33
C LYS A 208 -27.35 -4.15 -11.72
N THR A 209 -27.44 -5.22 -12.50
CA THR A 209 -28.74 -5.77 -12.91
C THR A 209 -29.41 -6.51 -11.75
N ALA A 210 -28.64 -7.24 -10.95
CA ALA A 210 -29.12 -7.89 -9.74
C ALA A 210 -29.71 -6.86 -8.76
N ALA A 211 -29.00 -5.76 -8.50
CA ALA A 211 -29.48 -4.67 -7.64
C ALA A 211 -30.80 -4.06 -8.14
N GLN A 212 -30.93 -3.81 -9.45
CA GLN A 212 -32.17 -3.31 -10.05
C GLN A 212 -33.34 -4.28 -9.86
N LEU A 213 -33.11 -5.57 -10.06
CA LEU A 213 -34.13 -6.60 -9.88
C LEU A 213 -34.53 -6.71 -8.40
N LEU A 214 -33.58 -6.67 -7.47
CA LEU A 214 -33.89 -6.74 -6.05
C LEU A 214 -34.60 -5.48 -5.53
N ALA A 215 -34.32 -4.32 -6.10
CA ALA A 215 -35.09 -3.11 -5.79
C ALA A 215 -36.57 -3.21 -6.21
N GLU A 216 -36.87 -3.96 -7.29
CA GLU A 216 -38.24 -4.14 -7.80
C GLU A 216 -38.97 -5.31 -7.13
N TYR A 217 -38.28 -6.43 -6.90
CA TYR A 217 -38.88 -7.69 -6.43
C TYR A 217 -38.58 -8.03 -4.97
N GLY A 218 -37.72 -7.28 -4.29
CA GLY A 218 -37.42 -7.40 -2.86
C GLY A 218 -36.29 -8.37 -2.53
N ASP A 219 -36.47 -9.67 -2.78
CA ASP A 219 -35.49 -10.71 -2.45
C ASP A 219 -35.36 -11.77 -3.57
N LEU A 220 -34.34 -12.64 -3.45
CA LEU A 220 -34.08 -13.67 -4.44
C LEU A 220 -35.29 -14.58 -4.69
N GLU A 221 -35.96 -15.06 -3.63
CA GLU A 221 -37.03 -16.04 -3.79
C GLU A 221 -38.26 -15.43 -4.46
N THR A 222 -38.63 -14.22 -4.05
CA THR A 222 -39.72 -13.46 -4.66
C THR A 222 -39.42 -13.14 -6.13
N LEU A 223 -38.17 -12.75 -6.44
CA LEU A 223 -37.72 -12.53 -7.81
C LEU A 223 -37.84 -13.79 -8.67
N LEU A 224 -37.39 -14.94 -8.16
CA LEU A 224 -37.45 -16.20 -8.91
C LEU A 224 -38.90 -16.68 -9.11
N GLN A 225 -39.77 -16.53 -8.11
CA GLN A 225 -41.19 -16.87 -8.22
C GLN A 225 -41.93 -16.00 -9.25
N ARG A 226 -41.55 -14.72 -9.34
CA ARG A 226 -42.17 -13.74 -10.24
C ARG A 226 -41.37 -13.50 -11.52
N ALA A 227 -40.38 -14.34 -11.82
CA ALA A 227 -39.49 -14.17 -12.96
C ALA A 227 -40.26 -14.06 -14.30
N SER A 228 -41.43 -14.69 -14.41
CA SER A 228 -42.30 -14.61 -15.60
C SER A 228 -42.79 -13.20 -15.92
N GLU A 229 -42.83 -12.29 -14.95
CA GLU A 229 -43.29 -10.90 -15.11
C GLU A 229 -42.23 -10.00 -15.79
N ILE A 230 -40.97 -10.45 -15.84
CA ILE A 230 -39.85 -9.68 -16.36
C ILE A 230 -39.99 -9.49 -17.88
N LYS A 231 -39.96 -8.21 -18.31
CA LYS A 231 -40.16 -7.82 -19.71
C LYS A 231 -39.05 -8.30 -20.64
N GLN A 232 -37.79 -8.26 -20.19
CA GLN A 232 -36.64 -8.65 -21.02
C GLN A 232 -36.59 -10.18 -21.16
N GLN A 233 -36.91 -10.67 -22.36
CA GLN A 233 -37.06 -12.10 -22.67
C GLN A 233 -35.86 -12.95 -22.18
N LYS A 234 -34.63 -12.60 -22.57
CA LYS A 234 -33.43 -13.36 -22.20
C LYS A 234 -33.17 -13.40 -20.68
N ARG A 235 -33.49 -12.30 -19.97
CA ARG A 235 -33.32 -12.25 -18.50
C ARG A 235 -34.34 -13.15 -17.81
N ARG A 236 -35.60 -13.09 -18.23
CA ARG A 236 -36.68 -13.96 -17.74
C ARG A 236 -36.33 -15.43 -17.95
N GLU A 237 -35.94 -15.79 -19.17
CA GLU A 237 -35.55 -17.17 -19.53
C GLU A 237 -34.40 -17.66 -18.65
N ASN A 238 -33.35 -16.85 -18.46
CA ASN A 238 -32.21 -17.22 -17.63
C ASN A 238 -32.59 -17.33 -16.14
N LEU A 239 -33.40 -16.42 -15.59
CA LEU A 239 -33.83 -16.51 -14.18
C LEU A 239 -34.66 -17.76 -13.91
N ILE A 240 -35.50 -18.16 -14.86
CA ILE A 240 -36.30 -19.41 -14.74
C ILE A 240 -35.39 -20.63 -14.90
N GLN A 241 -34.53 -20.64 -15.91
CA GLN A 241 -33.66 -21.79 -16.22
C GLN A 241 -32.61 -22.04 -15.13
N PHE A 242 -32.03 -20.98 -14.59
CA PHE A 242 -30.91 -21.03 -13.63
C PHE A 242 -31.35 -20.72 -12.19
N ALA A 243 -32.64 -20.86 -11.87
CA ALA A 243 -33.18 -20.61 -10.53
C ALA A 243 -32.47 -21.42 -9.43
N GLU A 244 -32.30 -22.73 -9.64
CA GLU A 244 -31.59 -23.59 -8.69
C GLU A 244 -30.11 -23.23 -8.58
N GLN A 245 -29.49 -22.78 -9.66
CA GLN A 245 -28.10 -22.32 -9.66
C GLN A 245 -27.94 -21.03 -8.82
N ALA A 246 -28.91 -20.12 -8.89
CA ALA A 246 -28.94 -18.94 -8.02
C ALA A 246 -29.12 -19.33 -6.55
N ARG A 247 -29.97 -20.32 -6.24
CA ARG A 247 -30.13 -20.85 -4.87
C ARG A 247 -28.87 -21.51 -4.33
N ILE A 248 -28.17 -22.29 -5.16
CA ILE A 248 -26.85 -22.86 -4.81
C ILE A 248 -25.87 -21.72 -4.55
N SER A 249 -25.82 -20.72 -5.44
CA SER A 249 -24.95 -19.54 -5.27
C SER A 249 -25.24 -18.80 -3.97
N LYS A 250 -26.52 -18.62 -3.60
CA LYS A 250 -26.94 -18.03 -2.32
C LYS A 250 -26.37 -18.81 -1.14
N ARG A 251 -26.47 -20.15 -1.16
CA ARG A 251 -25.89 -21.00 -0.09
C ARG A 251 -24.38 -20.89 -0.02
N LEU A 252 -23.68 -20.72 -1.14
CA LEU A 252 -22.22 -20.58 -1.17
C LEU A 252 -21.75 -19.24 -0.62
N VAL A 253 -22.41 -18.13 -0.99
CA VAL A 253 -21.97 -16.77 -0.59
C VAL A 253 -22.48 -16.34 0.79
N THR A 254 -23.44 -17.08 1.37
CA THR A 254 -23.91 -16.83 2.74
C THR A 254 -22.84 -17.31 3.71
N LEU A 255 -22.40 -16.42 4.61
CA LEU A 255 -21.49 -16.77 5.70
C LEU A 255 -22.28 -17.41 6.85
N ASP A 256 -21.73 -18.49 7.42
CA ASP A 256 -22.31 -19.13 8.61
C ASP A 256 -21.86 -18.36 9.86
N ASP A 257 -22.80 -17.68 10.53
CA ASP A 257 -22.55 -16.95 11.78
C ASP A 257 -22.86 -17.77 13.05
N HIS A 258 -23.09 -19.08 12.89
CA HIS A 258 -23.39 -20.04 13.96
C HIS A 258 -22.37 -21.19 14.02
N VAL A 259 -21.14 -20.96 13.55
CA VAL A 259 -20.07 -21.95 13.66
C VAL A 259 -19.89 -22.35 15.13
N PRO A 260 -19.80 -23.65 15.45
CA PRO A 260 -19.45 -24.11 16.79
C PRO A 260 -17.96 -23.83 17.03
N VAL A 261 -17.66 -22.58 17.36
CA VAL A 261 -16.29 -22.09 17.51
C VAL A 261 -15.56 -22.80 18.65
N GLU A 262 -14.32 -23.23 18.39
CA GLU A 262 -13.48 -23.90 19.38
C GLU A 262 -12.90 -22.95 20.43
N HIS A 263 -12.85 -21.64 20.13
CA HIS A 263 -12.27 -20.62 20.98
C HIS A 263 -13.32 -19.61 21.44
N ASP A 264 -13.33 -19.32 22.74
CA ASP A 264 -14.17 -18.27 23.30
C ASP A 264 -13.60 -16.88 22.96
N VAL A 265 -14.48 -15.93 22.61
CA VAL A 265 -14.08 -14.56 22.27
C VAL A 265 -13.32 -13.86 23.40
N GLY A 266 -13.57 -14.24 24.65
CA GLY A 266 -12.86 -13.68 25.80
C GLY A 266 -11.41 -14.14 25.94
N SER A 267 -10.99 -15.14 25.15
CA SER A 267 -9.58 -15.49 24.99
C SER A 267 -8.81 -14.50 24.10
N PHE A 268 -9.50 -13.56 23.46
CA PHE A 268 -8.91 -12.60 22.51
C PHE A 268 -8.48 -11.28 23.16
N ALA A 269 -8.52 -11.17 24.48
CA ALA A 269 -8.11 -9.96 25.19
C ALA A 269 -6.70 -9.50 24.76
N VAL A 270 -6.58 -8.22 24.40
CA VAL A 270 -5.32 -7.62 23.96
C VAL A 270 -4.39 -7.47 25.16
N ASP A 271 -3.18 -8.01 25.02
CA ASP A 271 -2.10 -7.86 25.98
C ASP A 271 -0.80 -7.56 25.25
N SER A 272 0.10 -6.82 25.90
CA SER A 272 1.34 -6.37 25.29
C SER A 272 2.19 -7.56 24.80
N PRO A 273 2.85 -7.45 23.63
CA PRO A 273 3.76 -8.48 23.17
C PRO A 273 4.87 -8.75 24.19
N ARG A 274 5.23 -10.01 24.38
CA ARG A 274 6.35 -10.37 25.27
C ARG A 274 7.65 -10.10 24.54
N ALA A 275 8.43 -9.12 25.03
CA ALA A 275 9.67 -8.68 24.39
C ALA A 275 10.58 -9.85 23.99
N ALA A 276 10.85 -10.80 24.89
CA ALA A 276 11.68 -11.96 24.60
C ALA A 276 11.16 -12.83 23.44
N GLN A 277 9.84 -13.02 23.34
CA GLN A 277 9.23 -13.83 22.28
C GLN A 277 9.23 -13.10 20.94
N LEU A 278 8.80 -11.84 20.94
CA LEU A 278 8.72 -11.05 19.71
C LEU A 278 10.13 -10.75 19.16
N ILE A 279 11.03 -10.20 19.97
CA ILE A 279 12.41 -9.88 19.56
C ILE A 279 13.15 -11.14 19.14
N GLY A 280 13.00 -12.24 19.90
CA GLY A 280 13.61 -13.53 19.53
C GLY A 280 13.11 -14.04 18.17
N PHE A 281 11.81 -13.90 17.87
CA PHE A 281 11.24 -14.29 16.59
C PHE A 281 11.77 -13.42 15.44
N LEU A 282 11.79 -12.10 15.62
CA LEU A 282 12.28 -11.15 14.62
C LEU A 282 13.77 -11.37 14.31
N LYS A 283 14.58 -11.69 15.33
CA LYS A 283 15.98 -12.08 15.14
C LYS A 283 16.14 -13.37 14.36
N ALA A 284 15.31 -14.38 14.62
CA ALA A 284 15.35 -15.65 13.89
C ALA A 284 15.06 -15.48 12.38
N LEU A 285 14.32 -14.43 12.01
CA LEU A 285 14.05 -14.03 10.63
C LEU A 285 15.00 -12.94 10.10
N GLU A 286 15.98 -12.51 10.90
CA GLU A 286 16.98 -11.49 10.56
C GLU A 286 16.40 -10.10 10.27
N PHE A 287 15.24 -9.76 10.81
CA PHE A 287 14.57 -8.46 10.65
C PHE A 287 15.23 -7.37 11.52
N SER A 288 16.50 -7.07 11.27
CA SER A 288 17.35 -6.23 12.13
C SER A 288 16.76 -4.85 12.41
N SER A 289 16.28 -4.13 11.39
CA SER A 289 15.71 -2.78 11.55
C SER A 289 14.43 -2.81 12.38
N PHE A 290 13.55 -3.77 12.08
CA PHE A 290 12.29 -3.92 12.81
C PHE A 290 12.50 -4.40 14.26
N THR A 291 13.50 -5.27 14.48
CA THR A 291 13.93 -5.70 15.82
C THR A 291 14.36 -4.52 16.68
N LYS A 292 15.15 -3.58 16.11
CA LYS A 292 15.56 -2.35 16.81
C LYS A 292 14.37 -1.46 17.18
N LYS A 293 13.44 -1.24 16.22
CA LYS A 293 12.21 -0.47 16.43
C LYS A 293 11.39 -1.06 17.59
N VAL A 294 11.09 -2.35 17.54
CA VAL A 294 10.32 -3.07 18.57
C VAL A 294 11.02 -3.06 19.93
N ALA A 295 12.34 -3.26 19.96
CA ALA A 295 13.10 -3.29 21.22
C ALA A 295 13.10 -1.92 21.93
N GLY A 296 13.24 -0.83 21.19
CA GLY A 296 13.13 0.52 21.74
C GLY A 296 11.74 0.81 22.32
N GLU A 297 10.68 0.39 21.61
CA GLU A 297 9.31 0.61 22.08
C GLU A 297 8.88 -0.28 23.26
N LEU A 298 9.50 -1.46 23.42
CA LEU A 298 9.25 -2.37 24.55
C LEU A 298 10.23 -2.18 25.72
N ASP A 299 11.12 -1.17 25.64
CA ASP A 299 12.19 -0.91 26.62
C ASP A 299 13.01 -2.17 26.96
N ALA A 300 13.37 -2.93 25.92
CA ALA A 300 14.05 -4.21 26.05
C ALA A 300 15.45 -4.17 25.44
N ASP A 301 16.44 -4.72 26.15
CA ASP A 301 17.79 -4.90 25.60
C ASP A 301 17.79 -6.04 24.58
N ALA A 302 17.66 -5.68 23.30
CA ALA A 302 17.75 -6.62 22.20
C ALA A 302 19.06 -7.41 22.22
N GLY A 303 20.18 -6.87 22.71
CA GLY A 303 21.47 -7.56 22.79
C GLY A 303 21.43 -8.81 23.67
N SER A 304 20.59 -8.79 24.72
CA SER A 304 20.43 -9.88 25.68
C SER A 304 19.45 -11.00 25.24
N ILE A 305 18.69 -10.79 24.17
CA ILE A 305 17.64 -11.72 23.72
C ILE A 305 18.16 -12.54 22.53
N GLU A 306 18.29 -13.85 22.71
CA GLU A 306 18.72 -14.76 21.64
C GLU A 306 17.58 -15.05 20.63
N PRO A 307 17.90 -15.36 19.35
CA PRO A 307 16.90 -15.79 18.38
C PRO A 307 16.23 -17.10 18.84
N ILE A 308 14.91 -17.19 18.67
CA ILE A 308 14.15 -18.40 19.03
C ILE A 308 14.07 -19.36 17.84
N PRO A 309 13.93 -20.69 18.08
CA PRO A 309 13.66 -21.63 17.01
C PRO A 309 12.34 -21.30 16.28
N VAL A 310 12.36 -21.25 14.95
CA VAL A 310 11.18 -21.10 14.10
C VAL A 310 10.98 -22.36 13.27
N THR A 311 9.73 -22.80 13.15
CA THR A 311 9.39 -23.96 12.31
C THR A 311 9.09 -23.49 10.90
N ILE A 312 9.80 -24.02 9.91
CA ILE A 312 9.60 -23.67 8.50
C ILE A 312 9.19 -24.94 7.77
N SER A 313 7.99 -24.93 7.20
CA SER A 313 7.52 -25.99 6.31
C SER A 313 7.77 -25.57 4.86
N HIS A 314 7.93 -26.54 3.96
CA HIS A 314 8.08 -26.31 2.52
C HIS A 314 9.33 -25.49 2.11
N TRP A 315 10.41 -25.56 2.90
CA TRP A 315 11.70 -24.94 2.59
C TRP A 315 12.86 -25.79 3.14
N PRO A 316 13.95 -26.01 2.37
CA PRO A 316 14.14 -25.66 0.96
C PRO A 316 13.25 -26.49 0.00
N PRO A 317 12.99 -26.02 -1.24
CA PRO A 317 12.04 -26.63 -2.17
C PRO A 317 12.43 -28.02 -2.71
N GLU A 318 13.68 -28.48 -2.54
CA GLU A 318 14.12 -29.83 -2.92
C GLU A 318 14.57 -30.65 -1.69
N GLY A 319 13.69 -31.56 -1.25
CA GLY A 319 13.96 -32.79 -0.51
C GLY A 319 15.03 -32.81 0.59
N GLY A 320 14.60 -32.83 1.86
CA GLY A 320 15.23 -33.68 2.88
C GLY A 320 15.28 -33.16 4.32
N GLY A 321 14.32 -33.62 5.14
CA GLY A 321 14.54 -33.93 6.56
C GLY A 321 14.51 -32.75 7.55
N GLU A 322 14.00 -33.03 8.75
CA GLU A 322 14.17 -32.19 9.93
C GLU A 322 15.65 -31.82 10.11
N ALA A 323 16.03 -30.62 9.67
CA ALA A 323 17.33 -30.04 9.98
C ALA A 323 17.16 -29.10 11.16
N ALA A 324 17.28 -29.63 12.38
CA ALA A 324 17.72 -28.82 13.50
C ALA A 324 19.09 -28.23 13.15
N PRO A 325 19.33 -26.91 13.29
CA PRO A 325 20.64 -26.37 12.97
C PRO A 325 21.63 -26.77 14.07
N SER A 326 22.53 -27.71 13.75
CA SER A 326 23.77 -27.88 14.49
C SER A 326 24.69 -26.70 14.16
N VAL A 327 24.94 -25.86 15.15
CA VAL A 327 25.85 -24.72 15.06
C VAL A 327 27.28 -25.25 14.93
N SER A 328 27.83 -25.27 13.71
CA SER A 328 29.26 -25.47 13.49
C SER A 328 29.96 -24.13 13.54
N GLN A 329 30.68 -23.89 14.64
CA GLN A 329 31.57 -22.76 14.84
C GLN A 329 32.68 -22.76 13.76
N ALA A 330 32.56 -21.88 12.77
CA ALA A 330 33.70 -21.47 11.95
C ALA A 330 34.33 -20.23 12.60
N GLN A 331 35.48 -20.47 13.22
CA GLN A 331 36.31 -19.51 13.92
C GLN A 331 36.62 -18.28 13.06
N ARG A 332 36.18 -17.10 13.50
CA ARG A 332 36.94 -15.86 13.33
C ARG A 332 37.40 -15.42 14.71
N GLN A 333 38.70 -15.47 14.93
CA GLN A 333 39.32 -14.88 16.11
C GLN A 333 39.07 -13.37 16.10
N PRO A 334 38.55 -12.78 17.17
CA PRO A 334 38.81 -11.38 17.44
C PRO A 334 40.13 -11.31 18.22
N GLU A 335 41.10 -10.58 17.67
CA GLU A 335 42.25 -10.12 18.46
C GLU A 335 41.72 -9.33 19.67
N ARG A 336 41.98 -9.86 20.87
CA ARG A 336 41.79 -9.14 22.12
C ARG A 336 42.91 -8.12 22.27
N THR A 337 42.56 -6.85 22.20
CA THR A 337 43.28 -5.82 22.96
C THR A 337 42.55 -5.64 24.30
N GLU A 338 43.26 -5.93 25.38
CA GLU A 338 42.79 -5.72 26.74
C GLU A 338 42.66 -4.22 27.02
N GLY A 339 41.43 -3.70 26.98
CA GLY A 339 41.05 -2.39 27.53
C GLY A 339 40.31 -2.59 28.85
N LYS A 340 40.91 -2.15 29.95
CA LYS A 340 40.33 -2.12 31.30
C LYS A 340 38.95 -1.45 31.29
N GLY A 341 38.03 -2.00 32.08
CA GLY A 341 36.63 -1.59 32.13
C GLY A 341 36.40 -0.11 32.45
N SER A 342 35.34 0.43 31.85
CA SER A 342 34.67 1.63 32.32
C SER A 342 33.15 1.40 32.30
N ALA A 343 32.48 1.95 33.31
CA ALA A 343 31.04 1.99 33.48
C ALA A 343 30.32 2.74 32.33
N PRO A 344 28.97 2.79 32.27
CA PRO A 344 28.22 3.15 31.07
C PRO A 344 28.51 4.59 30.64
N ALA A 345 28.94 4.76 29.39
CA ALA A 345 29.23 6.08 28.83
C ALA A 345 27.93 6.76 28.38
N VAL A 346 27.70 7.95 28.93
CA VAL A 346 26.80 8.99 28.42
C VAL A 346 27.13 9.23 26.93
N PRO A 347 26.15 9.44 26.02
CA PRO A 347 26.44 9.61 24.61
C PRO A 347 27.35 10.82 24.40
N SER A 348 28.57 10.60 23.91
CA SER A 348 29.50 11.66 23.54
C SER A 348 29.09 12.25 22.19
N ALA A 349 29.11 13.58 22.08
CA ALA A 349 28.75 14.33 20.87
C ALA A 349 29.63 14.03 19.63
N ASP A 350 30.73 13.28 19.78
CA ASP A 350 31.75 13.10 18.74
C ASP A 350 31.68 11.77 17.97
N THR A 351 30.54 11.07 17.96
CA THR A 351 30.42 9.87 17.09
C THR A 351 30.18 10.27 15.63
N PRO A 352 30.70 9.53 14.62
CA PRO A 352 30.46 9.84 13.21
C PRO A 352 28.97 9.97 12.85
N SER A 353 28.11 9.18 13.49
CA SER A 353 26.65 9.27 13.30
C SER A 353 26.06 10.54 13.91
N ALA A 354 26.51 10.95 15.10
CA ALA A 354 26.03 12.18 15.73
C ALA A 354 26.44 13.42 14.93
N VAL A 355 27.68 13.44 14.41
CA VAL A 355 28.21 14.51 13.57
C VAL A 355 27.42 14.61 12.25
N GLU A 356 27.11 13.48 11.61
CA GLU A 356 26.33 13.49 10.36
C GLU A 356 24.87 13.92 10.60
N SER A 357 24.23 13.46 11.68
CA SER A 357 22.89 13.92 12.05
C SER A 357 22.86 15.41 12.37
N GLU A 358 23.87 15.94 13.04
CA GLU A 358 23.98 17.38 13.31
C GLU A 358 24.21 18.17 12.01
N ARG A 359 25.03 17.66 11.09
CA ARG A 359 25.25 18.27 9.77
C ARG A 359 23.97 18.30 8.95
N ALA A 360 23.21 17.21 8.90
CA ALA A 360 21.92 17.14 8.23
C ALA A 360 20.92 18.14 8.83
N ALA A 361 20.79 18.19 10.16
CA ALA A 361 19.90 19.13 10.83
C ALA A 361 20.27 20.60 10.57
N ARG A 362 21.57 20.93 10.52
CA ARG A 362 22.04 22.29 10.17
C ARG A 362 21.76 22.63 8.69
N ALA A 363 21.94 21.67 7.79
CA ALA A 363 21.62 21.85 6.38
C ALA A 363 20.13 22.11 6.20
N GLU A 364 19.27 21.29 6.81
CA GLU A 364 17.81 21.45 6.78
C GLU A 364 17.37 22.80 7.37
N ALA A 365 17.91 23.18 8.53
CA ALA A 365 17.63 24.48 9.14
C ALA A 365 18.04 25.66 8.24
N THR A 366 19.11 25.51 7.46
CA THR A 366 19.53 26.54 6.49
C THR A 366 18.59 26.58 5.29
N LEU A 367 18.22 25.43 4.73
CA LEU A 367 17.31 25.33 3.59
C LEU A 367 15.93 25.92 3.88
N ARG A 368 15.39 25.70 5.09
CA ARG A 368 14.12 26.31 5.54
C ARG A 368 14.13 27.85 5.57
N THR A 369 15.30 28.48 5.52
CA THR A 369 15.42 29.95 5.45
C THR A 369 15.53 30.49 4.03
N VAL A 370 15.73 29.61 3.04
CA VAL A 370 15.79 30.00 1.62
C VAL A 370 14.36 30.23 1.13
N PRO A 371 14.03 31.42 0.62
CA PRO A 371 12.67 31.71 0.24
C PRO A 371 12.36 31.26 -1.21
N PHE A 372 11.15 30.74 -1.42
CA PHE A 372 10.62 30.39 -2.74
C PHE A 372 10.08 31.63 -3.45
N HIS A 373 10.99 32.46 -3.97
CA HIS A 373 10.65 33.68 -4.69
C HIS A 373 10.47 33.38 -6.19
N HIS A 374 9.24 33.07 -6.61
CA HIS A 374 8.96 32.72 -8.01
C HIS A 374 9.32 33.80 -9.04
N ALA A 375 9.55 35.05 -8.61
CA ALA A 375 10.01 36.13 -9.47
C ALA A 375 11.49 36.00 -9.86
N ASP A 376 12.27 35.21 -9.12
CA ASP A 376 13.69 34.96 -9.37
C ASP A 376 13.90 33.77 -10.34
N TYR A 377 12.84 33.02 -10.67
CA TYR A 377 12.87 31.93 -11.63
C TYR A 377 12.86 32.43 -13.09
N GLU A 378 13.54 31.69 -13.96
CA GLU A 378 13.73 32.07 -15.37
C GLU A 378 12.85 31.24 -16.32
N THR A 379 12.18 31.89 -17.27
CA THR A 379 11.63 31.21 -18.45
C THR A 379 12.70 31.16 -19.54
N VAL A 380 13.20 29.97 -19.85
CA VAL A 380 14.27 29.77 -20.85
C VAL A 380 13.64 29.59 -22.23
N SER A 381 13.63 30.67 -23.01
CA SER A 381 12.98 30.71 -24.34
C SER A 381 13.95 30.66 -25.51
N ASP A 382 15.26 30.65 -25.25
CA ASP A 382 16.32 30.69 -26.26
C ASP A 382 17.52 29.81 -25.89
N ALA A 383 18.37 29.55 -26.88
CA ALA A 383 19.50 28.64 -26.74
C ALA A 383 20.64 29.20 -25.88
N GLU A 384 20.87 30.51 -25.92
CA GLU A 384 21.92 31.13 -25.12
C GLU A 384 21.59 30.99 -23.64
N SER A 385 20.33 31.22 -23.28
CA SER A 385 19.82 31.03 -21.92
C SER A 385 19.90 29.58 -21.47
N LEU A 386 19.51 28.63 -22.31
CA LEU A 386 19.63 27.21 -22.01
C LEU A 386 21.09 26.76 -21.81
N GLU A 387 22.00 27.24 -22.65
CA GLU A 387 23.43 26.94 -22.53
C GLU A 387 24.04 27.48 -21.23
N ARG A 388 23.58 28.63 -20.71
CA ARG A 388 24.01 29.14 -19.39
C ARG A 388 23.62 28.19 -18.25
N TRP A 389 22.39 27.68 -18.27
CA TRP A 389 21.91 26.72 -17.27
C TRP A 389 22.66 25.39 -17.36
N ILE A 390 22.88 24.89 -18.59
CA ILE A 390 23.67 23.67 -18.84
C ILE A 390 25.10 23.82 -18.31
N ALA A 391 25.77 24.93 -18.61
CA ALA A 391 27.13 25.18 -18.15
C ALA A 391 27.23 25.22 -16.62
N THR A 392 26.22 25.78 -15.95
CA THR A 392 26.14 25.82 -14.49
C THR A 392 26.00 24.41 -13.91
N ALA A 393 25.08 23.59 -14.45
CA ALA A 393 24.86 22.22 -14.02
C ALA A 393 26.10 21.32 -14.25
N LEU A 394 26.76 21.45 -15.41
CA LEU A 394 28.03 20.76 -15.70
C LEU A 394 29.13 21.15 -14.71
N GLY A 395 29.23 22.44 -14.36
CA GLY A 395 30.25 22.94 -13.44
C GLY A 395 30.10 22.43 -12.01
N GLN A 396 28.88 22.22 -11.53
CA GLN A 396 28.60 21.75 -10.17
C GLN A 396 28.47 20.23 -10.05
N GLY A 397 28.17 19.53 -11.15
CA GLY A 397 28.09 18.06 -11.16
C GLY A 397 26.77 17.48 -10.67
N TYR A 398 25.72 18.29 -10.51
CA TYR A 398 24.35 17.82 -10.25
C TYR A 398 23.30 18.84 -10.73
N LEU A 399 22.04 18.43 -10.83
CA LEU A 399 20.87 19.31 -10.97
C LEU A 399 19.60 18.58 -10.53
N ALA A 400 18.58 19.32 -10.12
CA ALA A 400 17.22 18.81 -10.10
C ALA A 400 16.59 18.95 -11.49
N VAL A 401 15.75 17.99 -11.90
CA VAL A 401 15.06 17.98 -13.19
C VAL A 401 13.68 17.36 -13.08
N ASP A 402 12.71 17.95 -13.77
CA ASP A 402 11.34 17.45 -13.89
C ASP A 402 10.78 17.73 -15.30
N THR A 403 9.80 16.94 -15.73
CA THR A 403 9.14 17.06 -17.03
C THR A 403 7.66 17.36 -16.90
N GLU A 404 7.24 18.38 -17.64
CA GLU A 404 5.85 18.78 -17.71
C GLU A 404 5.19 18.20 -18.95
N THR A 405 4.02 17.59 -18.77
CA THR A 405 3.39 16.77 -19.82
C THR A 405 1.86 16.90 -19.89
N THR A 406 1.28 16.42 -20.99
CA THR A 406 -0.17 16.49 -21.23
C THR A 406 -1.01 15.42 -20.51
N SER A 407 -0.38 14.43 -19.87
CA SER A 407 -1.07 13.28 -19.25
C SER A 407 -0.31 12.79 -18.02
N LEU A 408 -0.93 11.92 -17.23
CA LEU A 408 -0.26 11.14 -16.17
C LEU A 408 0.21 9.77 -16.66
N ASP A 409 -0.09 9.41 -17.91
CA ASP A 409 0.37 8.19 -18.57
C ASP A 409 1.59 8.52 -19.43
N SER A 410 2.78 8.18 -18.93
CA SER A 410 4.08 8.46 -19.57
C SER A 410 4.22 7.87 -20.97
N MET A 411 3.42 6.88 -21.33
CA MET A 411 3.45 6.25 -22.67
C MET A 411 2.58 7.01 -23.69
N ARG A 412 1.66 7.85 -23.22
CA ARG A 412 0.71 8.63 -24.05
C ARG A 412 0.90 10.14 -23.94
N ALA A 413 1.61 10.60 -22.93
CA ALA A 413 1.94 11.99 -22.69
C ALA A 413 2.75 12.60 -23.84
N ASP A 414 2.47 13.86 -24.15
CA ASP A 414 3.35 14.71 -24.96
C ASP A 414 4.19 15.60 -24.03
N LEU A 415 5.47 15.78 -24.35
CA LEU A 415 6.37 16.67 -23.61
C LEU A 415 6.01 18.15 -23.87
N VAL A 416 5.69 18.87 -22.80
CA VAL A 416 5.30 20.28 -22.81
C VAL A 416 6.44 21.18 -22.33
N GLY A 417 7.26 20.73 -21.39
CA GLY A 417 8.44 21.45 -20.95
C GLY A 417 9.35 20.63 -20.03
N VAL A 418 10.50 21.21 -19.72
CA VAL A 418 11.48 20.66 -18.77
C VAL A 418 11.84 21.75 -17.78
N SER A 419 11.81 21.46 -16.49
CA SER A 419 12.31 22.36 -15.45
C SER A 419 13.63 21.86 -14.89
N MET A 420 14.46 22.79 -14.41
CA MET A 420 15.76 22.49 -13.83
C MET A 420 16.03 23.42 -12.65
N ALA A 421 16.64 22.89 -11.59
CA ALA A 421 17.24 23.71 -10.53
C ALA A 421 18.71 23.38 -10.34
N THR A 422 19.52 24.42 -10.17
CA THR A 422 20.97 24.26 -9.96
C THR A 422 21.36 24.49 -8.50
N ALA A 423 20.58 25.26 -7.76
CA ALA A 423 20.73 25.45 -6.32
C ALA A 423 19.39 25.90 -5.74
N PRO A 424 19.18 25.79 -4.42
CA PRO A 424 18.00 26.33 -3.76
C PRO A 424 17.77 27.82 -4.11
N GLY A 425 16.56 28.15 -4.55
CA GLY A 425 16.17 29.47 -5.04
C GLY A 425 16.66 29.78 -6.47
N LYS A 426 17.23 28.81 -7.19
CA LYS A 426 17.74 28.98 -8.56
C LYS A 426 17.21 27.89 -9.48
N ALA A 427 16.02 28.13 -9.99
CA ALA A 427 15.34 27.26 -10.94
C ALA A 427 14.89 27.97 -12.22
N CYS A 428 14.67 27.18 -13.27
CA CYS A 428 14.15 27.64 -14.53
C CYS A 428 13.16 26.65 -15.13
N TYR A 429 12.34 27.15 -16.06
CA TYR A 429 11.44 26.35 -16.87
C TYR A 429 11.71 26.59 -18.35
N ILE A 430 11.80 25.49 -19.10
CA ILE A 430 12.08 25.47 -20.53
C ILE A 430 10.79 25.03 -21.24
N PRO A 431 9.94 25.97 -21.71
CA PRO A 431 8.72 25.63 -22.43
C PRO A 431 9.02 25.10 -23.83
N LEU A 432 8.40 23.97 -24.20
CA LEU A 432 8.66 23.23 -25.45
C LEU A 432 7.40 22.92 -26.28
N GLY A 433 6.21 22.95 -25.67
CA GLY A 433 4.98 22.43 -26.28
C GLY A 433 3.71 23.19 -25.95
N HIS A 434 3.81 24.38 -25.34
CA HIS A 434 2.65 25.19 -24.97
C HIS A 434 1.87 25.66 -26.19
N LYS A 435 0.55 25.75 -26.08
CA LYS A 435 -0.39 26.12 -27.15
C LYS A 435 -0.98 27.50 -26.86
N GLY A 436 -1.01 28.36 -27.87
CA GLY A 436 -1.61 29.69 -27.75
C GLY A 436 -3.14 29.67 -27.85
N ASP A 437 -3.77 30.78 -27.48
CA ASP A 437 -5.22 31.04 -27.61
C ASP A 437 -5.66 31.40 -29.04
N GLY A 438 -4.80 31.16 -30.05
CA GLY A 438 -5.03 31.54 -31.44
C GLY A 438 -6.32 30.94 -32.02
N GLY A 439 -7.33 31.79 -32.21
CA GLY A 439 -8.69 31.47 -32.70
C GLY A 439 -8.81 31.03 -34.16
N GLY A 440 -7.95 30.11 -34.62
CA GLY A 440 -8.15 29.37 -35.85
C GLY A 440 -9.07 28.17 -35.61
N LEU A 441 -9.87 27.80 -36.62
CA LEU A 441 -10.84 26.67 -36.59
C LEU A 441 -10.18 25.29 -36.31
N PHE A 442 -8.85 25.25 -36.20
CA PHE A 442 -8.00 24.09 -35.90
C PHE A 442 -6.90 24.36 -34.84
N GLY A 443 -7.05 25.41 -34.01
CA GLY A 443 -6.02 25.99 -33.11
C GLY A 443 -5.03 25.01 -32.46
N SER A 444 -3.90 24.80 -33.13
CA SER A 444 -2.79 23.92 -32.74
C SER A 444 -1.44 24.63 -32.68
N ASP A 445 -1.42 25.94 -32.93
CA ASP A 445 -0.20 26.73 -33.01
C ASP A 445 0.48 26.82 -31.64
N LEU A 446 1.80 26.72 -31.65
CA LEU A 446 2.61 26.88 -30.46
C LEU A 446 2.51 28.33 -29.96
N ALA A 447 2.43 28.50 -28.64
CA ALA A 447 2.54 29.81 -28.01
C ALA A 447 3.90 30.47 -28.36
N GLU A 448 3.94 31.80 -28.39
CA GLU A 448 5.20 32.55 -28.52
C GLU A 448 6.02 32.46 -27.21
N GLY A 449 7.33 32.71 -27.29
CA GLY A 449 8.19 32.73 -26.10
C GLY A 449 8.68 31.37 -25.63
N GLN A 450 8.77 30.39 -26.53
CA GLN A 450 9.33 29.07 -26.25
C GLN A 450 10.39 28.68 -27.28
N ILE A 451 11.37 27.90 -26.82
CA ILE A 451 12.44 27.39 -27.66
C ILE A 451 11.93 26.23 -28.52
N ASP A 452 12.49 26.07 -29.73
CA ASP A 452 12.23 24.89 -30.56
C ASP A 452 12.57 23.60 -29.79
N ARG A 453 11.59 22.70 -29.67
CA ARG A 453 11.70 21.48 -28.86
C ARG A 453 12.90 20.62 -29.24
N ASP A 454 13.07 20.36 -30.53
CA ASP A 454 14.13 19.47 -30.99
C ASP A 454 15.51 20.13 -30.79
N LYS A 455 15.60 21.45 -30.90
CA LYS A 455 16.81 22.21 -30.54
C LYS A 455 17.10 22.13 -29.05
N ALA A 456 16.11 22.33 -28.18
CA ALA A 456 16.30 22.25 -26.73
C ALA A 456 16.74 20.85 -26.29
N LEU A 457 16.09 19.80 -26.79
CA LEU A 457 16.46 18.42 -26.49
C LEU A 457 17.88 18.06 -26.95
N ARG A 458 18.31 18.54 -28.13
CA ARG A 458 19.70 18.37 -28.59
C ARG A 458 20.71 19.05 -27.68
N LEU A 459 20.37 20.20 -27.08
CA LEU A 459 21.23 20.92 -26.15
C LEU A 459 21.26 20.25 -24.77
N LEU A 460 20.12 19.77 -24.28
CA LEU A 460 19.99 19.09 -23.00
C LEU A 460 20.58 17.68 -22.98
N GLN A 461 20.54 16.97 -24.11
CA GLN A 461 20.94 15.56 -24.18
C GLN A 461 22.35 15.30 -23.63
N PRO A 462 23.42 16.04 -24.02
CA PRO A 462 24.74 15.81 -23.46
C PRO A 462 24.79 15.94 -21.93
N LEU A 463 24.09 16.92 -21.35
CA LEU A 463 24.03 17.11 -19.89
C LEU A 463 23.28 15.96 -19.20
N LEU A 464 22.13 15.57 -19.74
CA LEU A 464 21.27 14.57 -19.13
C LEU A 464 21.86 13.15 -19.24
N GLU A 465 22.67 12.87 -20.26
CA GLU A 465 23.38 11.60 -20.42
C GLU A 465 24.78 11.57 -19.77
N ASP A 466 25.28 12.72 -19.27
CA ASP A 466 26.63 12.81 -18.68
C ASP A 466 26.72 12.05 -17.35
N ALA A 467 27.64 11.07 -17.29
CA ALA A 467 27.89 10.26 -16.11
C ALA A 467 28.45 11.06 -14.91
N GLY A 468 29.04 12.23 -15.16
CA GLY A 468 29.63 13.13 -14.17
C GLY A 468 28.65 14.15 -13.57
N VAL A 469 27.40 14.18 -14.05
CA VAL A 469 26.36 15.07 -13.51
C VAL A 469 25.21 14.25 -12.95
N LEU A 470 24.92 14.36 -11.66
CA LEU A 470 23.78 13.69 -11.04
C LEU A 470 22.46 14.39 -11.38
N LYS A 471 21.47 13.65 -11.91
CA LYS A 471 20.11 14.17 -12.13
C LYS A 471 19.21 13.75 -10.98
N ILE A 472 18.72 14.71 -10.21
CA ILE A 472 17.87 14.49 -9.05
C ILE A 472 16.43 14.77 -9.49
N GLY A 473 15.50 13.87 -9.19
CA GLY A 473 14.08 14.04 -9.52
C GLY A 473 13.19 13.46 -8.43
N GLN A 474 11.91 13.76 -8.48
CA GLN A 474 10.90 13.21 -7.58
C GLN A 474 9.98 12.29 -8.38
N ASN A 475 9.98 10.98 -8.10
CA ASN A 475 9.34 9.99 -8.98
C ASN A 475 9.91 10.04 -10.42
N ILE A 476 11.25 10.17 -10.52
CA ILE A 476 11.99 10.45 -11.75
C ILE A 476 11.76 9.41 -12.86
N LYS A 477 11.30 8.20 -12.50
CA LYS A 477 10.94 7.16 -13.46
C LYS A 477 9.98 7.67 -14.54
N TYR A 478 9.03 8.53 -14.18
CA TYR A 478 8.11 9.13 -15.15
C TYR A 478 8.86 9.94 -16.20
N ASP A 479 9.75 10.81 -15.77
CA ASP A 479 10.59 11.67 -16.61
C ASP A 479 11.51 10.86 -17.51
N LEU A 480 12.09 9.78 -16.98
CA LEU A 480 12.91 8.84 -17.75
C LEU A 480 12.13 8.25 -18.92
N GLU A 481 10.89 7.81 -18.69
CA GLU A 481 10.04 7.21 -19.71
C GLU A 481 9.67 8.23 -20.80
N VAL A 482 9.35 9.47 -20.40
CA VAL A 482 9.04 10.56 -21.33
C VAL A 482 10.27 10.95 -22.16
N LEU A 483 11.41 11.23 -21.53
CA LEU A 483 12.63 11.66 -22.21
C LEU A 483 13.23 10.57 -23.10
N THR A 484 13.11 9.30 -22.71
CA THR A 484 13.54 8.15 -23.54
C THR A 484 12.78 8.10 -24.86
N ARG A 485 11.48 8.42 -24.87
CA ARG A 485 10.68 8.52 -26.11
C ARG A 485 11.17 9.62 -27.03
N HIS A 486 11.87 10.61 -26.49
CA HIS A 486 12.51 11.70 -27.21
C HIS A 486 14.01 11.46 -27.49
N GLY A 487 14.52 10.26 -27.22
CA GLY A 487 15.88 9.85 -27.54
C GLY A 487 16.95 10.29 -26.53
N VAL A 488 16.54 10.77 -25.35
CA VAL A 488 17.44 11.20 -24.27
C VAL A 488 17.49 10.14 -23.18
N LYS A 489 18.68 9.63 -22.84
CA LYS A 489 18.88 8.56 -21.85
C LYS A 489 19.48 9.08 -20.56
N VAL A 490 18.64 9.58 -19.66
CA VAL A 490 19.12 10.24 -18.43
C VAL A 490 19.92 9.27 -17.54
N THR A 491 21.12 9.68 -17.12
CA THR A 491 21.99 8.94 -16.19
C THR A 491 23.13 9.81 -15.65
N PRO A 492 23.62 9.62 -14.41
CA PRO A 492 23.01 8.88 -13.32
C PRO A 492 21.84 9.66 -12.71
N ILE A 493 21.04 8.97 -11.89
CA ILE A 493 19.89 9.56 -11.22
C ILE A 493 19.91 9.34 -9.71
N ASP A 494 19.30 10.27 -9.00
CA ASP A 494 18.76 10.08 -7.66
C ASP A 494 17.27 10.40 -7.69
N ASP A 495 16.49 9.73 -6.83
CA ASP A 495 15.05 9.95 -6.72
C ASP A 495 14.71 10.29 -5.27
N THR A 496 14.28 11.52 -5.01
CA THR A 496 13.96 12.05 -3.68
C THR A 496 12.83 11.26 -3.02
N MET A 497 11.87 10.74 -3.80
CA MET A 497 10.82 9.84 -3.30
C MET A 497 11.43 8.53 -2.78
N LEU A 498 12.37 7.95 -3.52
CA LEU A 498 13.02 6.70 -3.12
C LEU A 498 14.01 6.90 -1.97
N ILE A 499 14.74 8.03 -1.97
CA ILE A 499 15.62 8.42 -0.86
C ILE A 499 14.78 8.57 0.42
N SER A 500 13.67 9.32 0.35
CA SER A 500 12.74 9.46 1.48
C SER A 500 12.18 8.11 1.92
N TYR A 501 11.76 7.26 0.97
CA TYR A 501 11.26 5.91 1.28
C TYR A 501 12.31 5.06 2.02
N VAL A 502 13.57 5.13 1.61
CA VAL A 502 14.67 4.38 2.26
C VAL A 502 14.99 4.93 3.65
N LEU A 503 14.92 6.26 3.83
CA LEU A 503 15.20 6.90 5.11
C LEU A 503 14.05 6.74 6.13
N GLU A 504 12.79 6.78 5.67
CA GLU A 504 11.61 6.93 6.53
C GLU A 504 10.46 5.98 6.12
N SER A 505 10.77 4.71 5.84
CA SER A 505 9.83 3.73 5.31
C SER A 505 8.55 3.57 6.17
N GLY A 506 7.42 4.11 5.69
CA GLY A 506 6.08 3.84 6.20
C GLY A 506 5.53 4.76 7.29
N ASP A 507 6.29 5.77 7.73
CA ASP A 507 5.87 6.70 8.80
C ASP A 507 5.33 8.04 8.24
N VAL A 508 5.55 8.35 6.95
CA VAL A 508 5.11 9.57 6.24
C VAL A 508 4.79 9.27 4.77
N GLY A 509 3.98 10.08 4.09
CA GLY A 509 3.87 10.00 2.63
C GLY A 509 5.10 10.60 1.97
N HIS A 510 5.48 10.00 0.83
CA HIS A 510 6.71 10.35 0.11
C HIS A 510 6.43 11.23 -1.12
N GLY A 511 5.22 11.82 -1.20
CA GLY A 511 4.87 12.76 -2.25
C GLY A 511 5.56 14.11 -2.04
N MET A 512 5.78 14.86 -3.13
CA MET A 512 6.50 16.13 -3.12
C MET A 512 5.92 17.13 -2.11
N ASP A 513 4.60 17.32 -2.08
CA ASP A 513 3.93 18.23 -1.15
C ASP A 513 4.23 17.90 0.32
N GLU A 514 4.24 16.61 0.67
CA GLU A 514 4.50 16.15 2.03
C GLU A 514 5.97 16.32 2.41
N LEU A 515 6.89 15.99 1.50
CA LEU A 515 8.33 16.13 1.71
C LEU A 515 8.74 17.61 1.78
N SER A 516 8.19 18.45 0.92
CA SER A 516 8.38 19.90 0.92
C SER A 516 7.92 20.51 2.24
N GLN A 517 6.70 20.17 2.69
CA GLN A 517 6.19 20.67 3.97
C GLN A 517 7.05 20.18 5.14
N ARG A 518 7.52 18.94 5.09
CA ARG A 518 8.32 18.34 6.17
C ARG A 518 9.70 18.96 6.26
N HIS A 519 10.45 19.03 5.16
CA HIS A 519 11.87 19.36 5.16
C HIS A 519 12.13 20.86 4.91
N LEU A 520 11.26 21.52 4.16
CA LEU A 520 11.43 22.90 3.72
C LEU A 520 10.45 23.87 4.39
N ASP A 521 9.45 23.35 5.11
CA ASP A 521 8.32 24.13 5.66
C ASP A 521 7.60 24.96 4.59
N HIS A 522 7.55 24.41 3.38
CA HIS A 522 6.99 25.06 2.20
C HIS A 522 5.88 24.21 1.60
N LYS A 523 4.82 24.88 1.16
CA LYS A 523 3.70 24.24 0.46
C LYS A 523 3.79 24.60 -1.02
N PRO A 524 4.08 23.63 -1.92
CA PRO A 524 4.13 23.88 -3.35
C PRO A 524 2.78 24.35 -3.93
N ILE A 525 2.84 25.02 -5.08
CA ILE A 525 1.68 25.37 -5.88
C ILE A 525 0.98 24.07 -6.29
N ALA A 526 -0.31 23.94 -5.99
CA ALA A 526 -1.03 22.74 -6.41
C ALA A 526 -1.33 22.78 -7.92
N PHE A 527 -1.18 21.65 -8.62
CA PHE A 527 -1.48 21.53 -10.05
C PHE A 527 -2.87 22.09 -10.44
N LYS A 528 -3.89 21.86 -9.61
CA LYS A 528 -5.26 22.37 -9.81
C LYS A 528 -5.35 23.90 -9.83
N ASP A 529 -4.43 24.60 -9.17
CA ASP A 529 -4.39 26.06 -9.11
C ASP A 529 -3.80 26.63 -10.42
N VAL A 530 -3.17 25.78 -11.22
CA VAL A 530 -2.56 26.11 -12.51
C VAL A 530 -3.47 25.65 -13.66
N ALA A 531 -3.83 24.37 -13.68
CA ALA A 531 -4.58 23.71 -14.73
C ALA A 531 -6.11 23.70 -14.52
N GLY A 532 -6.60 24.13 -13.36
CA GLY A 532 -8.02 24.07 -13.00
C GLY A 532 -8.45 22.68 -12.50
N SER A 533 -9.75 22.52 -12.24
CA SER A 533 -10.33 21.25 -11.76
C SER A 533 -11.66 20.91 -12.43
N GLY A 534 -12.03 19.62 -12.42
CA GLY A 534 -13.31 19.15 -12.96
C GLY A 534 -13.42 19.35 -14.47
N LYS A 535 -14.59 19.80 -14.94
CA LYS A 535 -14.89 19.96 -16.38
C LYS A 535 -14.14 21.11 -17.06
N SER A 536 -13.58 22.04 -16.29
CA SER A 536 -12.79 23.17 -16.79
C SER A 536 -11.28 22.94 -16.65
N ALA A 537 -10.85 21.75 -16.23
CA ALA A 537 -9.44 21.41 -16.19
C ALA A 537 -8.88 21.37 -17.62
N VAL A 538 -7.71 21.96 -17.81
CA VAL A 538 -6.96 21.93 -19.06
C VAL A 538 -5.71 21.06 -18.90
N THR A 539 -5.18 20.55 -20.01
CA THR A 539 -3.88 19.88 -20.04
C THR A 539 -2.76 20.92 -19.91
N PHE A 540 -1.57 20.51 -19.46
CA PHE A 540 -0.51 21.46 -19.13
C PHE A 540 -0.03 22.30 -20.32
N ASP A 541 -0.15 21.78 -21.56
CA ASP A 541 0.12 22.53 -22.80
C ASP A 541 -0.81 23.73 -23.03
N ARG A 542 -1.91 23.84 -22.28
CA ARG A 542 -2.86 24.96 -22.36
C ARG A 542 -2.72 25.94 -21.20
N VAL A 543 -1.76 25.71 -20.31
CA VAL A 543 -1.44 26.63 -19.22
C VAL A 543 -0.62 27.80 -19.76
N PRO A 544 -0.92 29.06 -19.44
CA PRO A 544 -0.07 30.18 -19.81
C PRO A 544 1.38 30.01 -19.32
N ILE A 545 2.37 30.24 -20.18
CA ILE A 545 3.79 29.97 -19.90
C ILE A 545 4.27 30.65 -18.60
N ASP A 546 3.79 31.86 -18.29
CA ASP A 546 4.14 32.58 -17.06
C ASP A 546 3.68 31.85 -15.79
N ARG A 547 2.53 31.18 -15.83
CA ARG A 547 2.00 30.37 -14.74
C ARG A 547 2.66 29.00 -14.70
N ALA A 548 2.86 28.38 -15.86
CA ALA A 548 3.57 27.11 -15.99
C ALA A 548 4.99 27.22 -15.44
N MET A 549 5.70 28.32 -15.73
CA MET A 549 7.05 28.56 -15.23
C MET A 549 7.10 28.58 -13.71
N ARG A 550 6.19 29.30 -13.04
CA ARG A 550 6.21 29.40 -11.57
C ARG A 550 5.99 28.05 -10.89
N TYR A 551 5.09 27.24 -11.45
CA TYR A 551 4.81 25.88 -10.97
C TYR A 551 5.98 24.94 -11.24
N ALA A 552 6.37 24.76 -12.50
CA ALA A 552 7.35 23.77 -12.89
C ALA A 552 8.76 24.07 -12.35
N ALA A 553 9.14 25.35 -12.28
CA ALA A 553 10.41 25.75 -11.70
C ALA A 553 10.41 25.59 -10.17
N GLU A 554 9.27 25.77 -9.49
CA GLU A 554 9.16 25.48 -8.06
C GLU A 554 9.30 23.97 -7.79
N ASP A 555 8.65 23.12 -8.59
CA ASP A 555 8.74 21.66 -8.45
C ASP A 555 10.21 21.19 -8.55
N ALA A 556 10.98 21.78 -9.48
CA ALA A 556 12.42 21.52 -9.59
C ALA A 556 13.25 22.16 -8.45
N ASP A 557 12.85 23.30 -7.89
CA ASP A 557 13.58 23.95 -6.77
C ASP A 557 13.34 23.24 -5.42
N VAL A 558 12.15 22.66 -5.25
CA VAL A 558 11.76 21.87 -4.08
C VAL A 558 12.47 20.51 -4.06
N THR A 559 12.70 19.92 -5.24
CA THR A 559 13.40 18.65 -5.44
C THR A 559 14.90 18.78 -5.18
#